data_AF-A0A7X1I065-F1
#
_entry.id   AF-A0A7X1I065-F1
#
_cell.length_a   1.000
_cell.length_b   1.000
_cell.length_c   1.000
_cell.angle_alpha   90.00
_cell.angle_beta   90.00
_cell.angle_gamma   90.00
#
_symmetry.space_group_name_H-M   'P 1'
#
loop_
_entity.id
_entity.type
_entity.pdbx_description
1 polymer ?
#
loop_
_entity_poly.entity_id
_entity_poly.type
_entity_poly.pdbx_seq_one_letter_code
_entity_poly.pdbx_strand_id
1 'polypeptide(L)' 'LEELGALADPPLTKDAVAGRIRRLLAMADKRAADLGIPGTEASLTEELADNLAG' A
#
# COMPACT_ATOMS: atom_id res chain seq x y z
N LEU A 1 6.68 -6.84 -7.44
CA LEU A 1 5.47 -7.55 -6.92
C LEU A 1 5.32 -8.96 -7.48
N GLU A 2 5.78 -9.21 -8.71
CA GLU A 2 5.75 -10.56 -9.31
C GLU A 2 6.60 -11.56 -8.50
N GLU A 3 7.82 -11.20 -8.14
CA GLU A 3 8.68 -12.00 -7.24
C GLU A 3 8.03 -12.25 -5.87
N LEU A 4 7.39 -11.23 -5.28
CA LEU A 4 6.66 -11.38 -4.02
C LEU A 4 5.46 -12.33 -4.14
N GLY A 5 4.79 -12.31 -5.29
CA GLY A 5 3.71 -13.24 -5.59
C GLY A 5 4.19 -14.69 -5.67
N ALA A 6 5.36 -14.92 -6.25
CA ALA A 6 5.98 -16.24 -6.36
C ALA A 6 6.44 -16.82 -5.01
N LEU A 7 6.74 -15.98 -4.02
CA LEU A 7 7.12 -16.40 -2.66
C LEU A 7 5.95 -16.84 -1.78
N ALA A 8 4.70 -16.57 -2.17
CA ALA A 8 3.51 -16.96 -1.42
C ALA A 8 3.13 -18.43 -1.66
N ASP A 9 2.52 -19.09 -0.66
CA ASP A 9 1.95 -20.42 -0.79
C ASP A 9 0.44 -20.40 -0.41
N PRO A 10 -0.49 -20.60 -1.36
CA PRO A 10 -0.24 -20.77 -2.80
C PRO A 10 0.30 -19.48 -3.46
N PRO A 11 1.00 -19.58 -4.62
CA PRO A 11 1.49 -18.41 -5.35
C PRO A 11 0.38 -17.42 -5.70
N LEU A 12 0.69 -16.14 -5.60
CA LEU A 12 -0.24 -15.04 -5.90
C LEU A 12 0.20 -14.26 -7.13
N THR A 13 -0.76 -13.73 -7.88
CA THR A 13 -0.45 -12.78 -8.97
C THR A 13 0.02 -11.44 -8.41
N LYS A 14 0.81 -10.70 -9.19
CA LYS A 14 1.24 -9.33 -8.81
C LYS A 14 0.04 -8.41 -8.49
N ASP A 15 -1.08 -8.59 -9.18
CA ASP A 15 -2.30 -7.81 -8.98
C ASP A 15 -3.00 -8.16 -7.67
N ALA A 16 -3.02 -9.44 -7.31
CA ALA A 16 -3.55 -9.88 -6.01
C ALA A 16 -2.71 -9.31 -4.85
N VAL A 17 -1.38 -9.31 -4.99
CA VAL A 17 -0.48 -8.68 -4.01
C VAL A 17 -0.71 -7.17 -3.95
N ALA A 18 -0.78 -6.48 -5.09
CA ALA A 18 -1.06 -5.05 -5.15
C ALA A 18 -2.40 -4.69 -4.48
N GLY A 19 -3.43 -5.51 -4.71
CA GLY A 19 -4.73 -5.34 -4.08
C GLY A 19 -4.69 -5.52 -2.56
N ARG A 20 -3.87 -6.45 -2.04
CA ARG A 20 -3.67 -6.61 -0.59
C ARG A 20 -2.97 -5.41 0.03
N ILE A 21 -1.94 -4.87 -0.62
CA ILE A 21 -1.22 -3.68 -0.17
C ILE A 21 -2.16 -2.47 -0.12
N ARG A 22 -2.93 -2.21 -1.19
CA ARG A 22 -3.92 -1.12 -1.20
C ARG A 22 -4.95 -1.25 -0.07
N ARG A 23 -5.46 -2.46 0.17
CA ARG A 23 -6.38 -2.70 1.30
C ARG A 23 -5.72 -2.44 2.65
N LEU A 24 -4.45 -2.83 2.82
CA LEU A 24 -3.70 -2.59 4.05
C LEU A 24 -3.53 -1.09 4.31
N LEU A 25 -3.12 -0.32 3.29
CA LEU A 25 -2.98 1.14 3.37
C LEU A 25 -4.32 1.80 3.74
N ALA A 26 -5.42 1.44 3.05
CA ALA A 26 -6.74 1.98 3.35
C ALA A 26 -7.21 1.67 4.79
N MET A 27 -6.88 0.48 5.33
CA MET A 27 -7.17 0.15 6.73
C MET A 27 -6.33 0.97 7.70
N ALA A 28 -5.06 1.22 7.38
CA ALA A 28 -4.19 2.08 8.17
C ALA A 28 -4.68 3.53 8.15
N ASP A 29 -5.06 4.07 7.00
CA ASP A 29 -5.59 5.42 6.85
C ASP A 29 -6.90 5.60 7.63
N LYS A 30 -7.80 4.61 7.57
CA LYS A 30 -9.01 4.63 8.39
C LYS A 30 -8.69 4.70 9.87
N ARG A 31 -7.71 3.90 10.34
CA ARG A 31 -7.28 3.91 11.74
C ARG A 31 -6.60 5.22 12.13
N ALA A 32 -5.82 5.80 11.23
CA ALA A 32 -5.17 7.09 11.43
C ALA A 32 -6.22 8.21 11.60
N ALA A 33 -7.26 8.21 10.76
CA ALA A 33 -8.39 9.12 10.87
C ALA A 33 -9.12 8.98 12.23
N ASP A 34 -9.40 7.76 12.68
CA ASP A 34 -10.02 7.50 13.99
C ASP A 34 -9.17 8.03 15.16
N LEU A 35 -7.84 8.04 15.01
CA LEU A 35 -6.89 8.51 16.01
C LEU A 35 -6.54 10.00 15.87
N GLY A 36 -7.03 10.67 14.82
CA GLY A 36 -6.69 12.06 14.52
C GLY A 36 -5.21 12.28 14.15
N ILE A 37 -4.54 11.25 13.61
CA ILE A 37 -3.15 11.34 13.15
C ILE A 37 -3.08 11.32 11.61
N PRO A 38 -1.98 11.78 11.00
CA PRO A 38 -1.82 11.75 9.55
C PRO A 38 -1.87 10.32 8.97
N GLY A 39 -2.45 10.20 7.77
CA GLY A 39 -2.51 8.93 7.03
C GLY A 39 -1.17 8.52 6.42
N THR A 40 -1.17 7.38 5.72
CA THR A 40 0.03 6.74 5.16
C THR A 40 0.75 7.62 4.13
N GLU A 41 0.04 8.46 3.38
CA GLU A 41 0.63 9.40 2.41
C GLU A 41 1.55 10.43 3.06
N ALA A 42 1.35 10.77 4.34
CA ALA A 42 2.19 11.73 5.05
C ALA A 42 3.64 11.24 5.26
N SER A 43 3.89 9.94 5.04
CA SER A 43 5.24 9.36 5.10
C SER A 43 5.97 9.38 3.77
N LEU A 44 5.33 9.82 2.68
CA LEU A 44 5.95 9.91 1.37
C LEU A 44 6.76 11.20 1.24
N THR A 45 7.94 11.12 0.62
CA THR A 45 8.65 12.31 0.15
C THR A 45 7.90 12.89 -1.04
N GLU A 46 8.04 14.20 -1.29
CA GLU A 46 7.45 14.87 -2.45
C GLU A 46 7.81 14.15 -3.77
N GLU A 47 9.07 13.75 -3.91
CA GLU A 47 9.55 12.96 -5.07
C GLU A 47 8.83 11.61 -5.22
N LEU A 48 8.58 10.87 -4.14
CA LEU A 48 7.85 9.60 -4.23
C LEU A 48 6.36 9.81 -4.53
N ALA A 49 5.77 10.89 -4.01
CA ALA A 49 4.37 11.22 -4.24
C ALA A 49 4.11 11.57 -5.72
N ASP A 50 4.99 12.37 -6.33
CA ASP A 50 4.89 12.77 -7.74
C ASP A 50 4.99 11.55 -8.67
N ASN A 51 5.87 10.59 -8.36
CA ASN A 51 6.03 9.35 -9.12
C ASN A 51 4.82 8.40 -9.04
N LEU A 52 3.92 8.60 -8.07
CA LEU A 52 2.67 7.83 -7.94
C LEU A 52 1.49 8.51 -8.63
N ALA A 53 1.59 9.81 -8.92
CA ALA A 53 0.52 10.63 -9.51
C ALA A 53 0.62 10.74 -11.05
N GLY A 54 1.74 10.32 -11.65
CA GLY A 54 1.97 10.26 -13.10
C GLY A 54 1.77 8.88 -13.70
#